data_AF-A0A2T6BNG6-F1
#
_entry.id   AF-A0A2T6BNG6-F1
#
_cell.length_a   1.000
_cell.length_b   1.000
_cell.length_c   1.000
_cell.angle_alpha   90.00
_cell.angle_beta   90.00
_cell.angle_gamma   90.00
#
_symmetry.space_group_name_H-M   'P 1'
#
loop_
_entity.id
_entity.type
_entity.pdbx_description
1 polymer ?
#
loop_
_entity_poly.entity_id
_entity_poly.type
_entity_poly.pdbx_seq_one_letter_code
_entity_poly.pdbx_strand_id
1 'polypeptide(L)'
;MSGSLPTAVDQKVLARLDAAKGLEAAFIAEMLKSIAPDTSSQAFGGGIGEEQFQSFLFENQARAMVDRGGIGLAEQFVRSMERMP
;
A
#
# COMPACT_ATOMS: atom_id res chain seq x y z
N MET A 1 -17.07 30.96 -4.38
CA MET A 1 -15.90 30.47 -5.15
C MET A 1 -16.34 29.20 -5.84
N SER A 2 -16.52 29.23 -7.17
CA SER A 2 -17.08 28.11 -7.93
C SER A 2 -15.96 27.09 -8.20
N GLY A 3 -15.91 26.01 -7.43
CA GLY A 3 -15.09 24.85 -7.78
C GLY A 3 -15.79 24.06 -8.88
N SER A 4 -15.22 24.03 -10.08
CA SER A 4 -15.73 23.18 -11.17
C SER A 4 -15.65 21.71 -10.75
N LEU A 5 -16.71 20.94 -11.02
CA LEU A 5 -16.74 19.50 -10.77
C LEU A 5 -15.67 18.81 -11.63
N PRO A 6 -14.90 17.85 -11.07
CA PRO A 6 -13.87 17.13 -11.84
C PRO A 6 -14.51 16.35 -12.99
N THR A 7 -13.84 16.34 -14.15
CA THR A 7 -14.35 15.68 -15.35
C THR A 7 -14.22 14.17 -15.27
N ALA A 8 -14.91 13.43 -16.15
CA ALA A 8 -14.82 11.97 -16.21
C ALA A 8 -13.39 11.46 -16.52
N VAL A 9 -12.59 12.25 -17.23
CA VAL A 9 -11.17 11.94 -17.50
C VAL A 9 -10.36 12.08 -16.21
N ASP A 10 -10.57 13.16 -15.46
CA ASP A 10 -9.89 13.39 -14.17
C ASP A 10 -10.18 12.25 -13.18
N GLN A 11 -11.43 11.79 -13.12
CA GLN A 11 -11.80 10.66 -12.26
C GLN A 11 -11.06 9.36 -12.61
N LYS A 12 -10.89 9.05 -13.90
CA LYS A 12 -10.14 7.86 -14.32
C LYS A 12 -8.65 7.98 -13.99
N VAL A 13 -8.08 9.17 -14.10
CA VAL A 13 -6.67 9.40 -13.73
C VAL A 13 -6.49 9.21 -12.22
N LEU A 14 -7.37 9.82 -11.41
CA LEU A 14 -7.35 9.67 -9.95
C LEU A 14 -7.53 8.20 -9.53
N ALA A 15 -8.48 7.48 -10.13
CA ALA A 15 -8.71 6.07 -9.83
C ALA A 15 -7.49 5.18 -10.13
N ARG A 16 -6.75 5.46 -11.22
CA ARG A 16 -5.51 4.73 -11.53
C ARG A 16 -4.40 5.06 -10.55
N LEU A 17 -4.26 6.33 -10.16
CA LEU A 17 -3.29 6.73 -9.16
C LEU A 17 -3.56 6.05 -7.81
N ASP A 18 -4.83 6.00 -7.38
CA ASP A 18 -5.22 5.33 -6.14
C ASP A 18 -4.99 3.82 -6.21
N ALA A 19 -5.31 3.18 -7.33
CA ALA A 19 -5.02 1.76 -7.55
C ALA A 19 -3.52 1.47 -7.51
N ALA A 20 -2.71 2.33 -8.13
CA ALA A 20 -1.25 2.20 -8.12
C ALA A 20 -0.65 2.38 -6.73
N LYS A 21 -1.12 3.37 -5.95
CA LYS A 21 -0.75 3.55 -4.55
C LYS A 21 -1.13 2.33 -3.70
N GLY A 22 -2.32 1.77 -3.93
CA GLY A 22 -2.76 0.53 -3.30
C GLY A 22 -1.84 -0.65 -3.59
N LEU A 23 -1.39 -0.78 -4.84
CA LEU A 23 -0.46 -1.84 -5.25
C LEU A 23 0.93 -1.66 -4.63
N GLU A 24 1.43 -0.42 -4.55
CA GLU A 24 2.70 -0.13 -3.86
C GLU A 24 2.60 -0.43 -2.36
N ALA A 25 1.49 -0.06 -1.70
CA ALA A 25 1.27 -0.40 -0.30
C ALA A 25 1.23 -1.91 -0.08
N ALA A 26 0.54 -2.67 -0.94
CA ALA A 26 0.52 -4.12 -0.85
C ALA A 26 1.92 -4.73 -1.02
N PHE A 27 2.71 -4.22 -1.96
CA PHE A 27 4.09 -4.65 -2.17
C PHE A 27 4.95 -4.39 -0.92
N ILE A 28 4.91 -3.17 -0.38
CA ILE A 28 5.67 -2.81 0.83
C ILE A 28 5.24 -3.68 2.02
N ALA A 29 3.95 -3.93 2.21
CA ALA A 29 3.45 -4.79 3.28
C ALA A 29 4.02 -6.20 3.20
N GLU A 30 4.10 -6.78 1.99
CA GLU A 30 4.70 -8.10 1.78
C GLU A 30 6.21 -8.09 2.05
N MET A 31 6.91 -7.02 1.66
CA MET A 31 8.33 -6.85 2.00
C MET A 31 8.54 -6.77 3.52
N LEU A 32 7.73 -5.99 4.23
CA LEU A 32 7.76 -5.88 5.70
C LEU A 32 7.54 -7.25 6.35
N LYS A 33 6.57 -8.03 5.86
CA LYS A 33 6.31 -9.39 6.34
C LYS A 33 7.51 -10.32 6.09
N SER A 34 8.18 -10.21 4.94
CA SER A 34 9.32 -11.06 4.57
C SER A 34 10.58 -10.80 5.42
N ILE A 35 10.75 -9.58 5.92
CA ILE A 35 11.89 -9.20 6.77
C ILE A 35 11.57 -9.25 8.26
N ALA A 36 10.29 -9.43 8.61
CA ALA A 36 9.85 -9.49 9.99
C ALA A 36 10.46 -10.74 10.65
N PRO A 37 11.06 -10.60 11.85
CA PRO A 37 11.53 -11.75 12.60
C PRO A 37 10.36 -12.64 13.00
N ASP A 38 10.55 -13.96 12.95
CA ASP A 38 9.57 -14.92 13.43
C ASP A 38 9.46 -14.83 14.96
N THR A 39 8.42 -14.13 15.44
CA THR A 39 8.18 -13.95 16.89
C THR A 39 7.39 -15.11 17.50
N SER A 40 6.92 -16.07 16.70
CA SER A 40 6.09 -17.20 17.15
C SER A 40 6.80 -18.13 18.16
N SER A 41 8.14 -18.14 18.17
CA SER A 41 8.95 -19.09 18.96
C SER A 41 9.55 -18.51 20.24
N GLN A 42 9.31 -17.24 20.58
CA GLN A 42 9.96 -16.61 21.74
C GLN A 42 9.14 -16.80 23.03
N ALA A 43 9.83 -17.09 24.14
CA ALA A 43 9.23 -17.31 25.47
C ALA A 43 8.43 -16.10 26.03
N PHE A 44 8.54 -14.92 25.38
CA PHE A 44 7.81 -13.69 25.69
C PHE A 44 6.94 -13.19 24.52
N GLY A 45 6.69 -14.00 23.50
CA GLY A 45 5.86 -13.63 22.34
C GLY A 45 4.35 -13.62 22.67
N GLY A 46 3.61 -12.69 22.06
CA GLY A 46 2.17 -12.50 22.24
C GLY A 46 1.26 -13.56 21.58
N GLY A 47 1.85 -14.65 21.09
CA GLY A 47 1.15 -15.83 20.54
C GLY A 47 0.30 -15.53 19.31
N ILE A 48 -0.71 -16.37 19.07
CA ILE A 48 -1.61 -16.30 17.90
C ILE A 48 -2.30 -14.92 17.78
N GLY A 49 -2.55 -14.24 18.90
CA GLY A 49 -3.11 -12.89 18.90
C GLY A 49 -2.17 -11.90 18.20
N GLU A 50 -0.89 -11.91 18.54
CA GLU A 50 0.12 -11.03 17.96
C GLU A 50 0.26 -11.23 16.43
N GLU A 51 0.30 -12.49 15.96
CA GLU A 51 0.42 -12.80 14.52
C GLU A 51 -0.71 -12.18 13.68
N GLN A 52 -1.94 -12.22 14.19
CA GLN A 52 -3.09 -11.60 13.51
C GLN A 52 -2.97 -10.07 13.48
N PHE A 53 -2.46 -9.44 14.56
CA PHE A 53 -2.25 -8.00 14.60
C PHE A 53 -1.04 -7.53 13.78
N GLN A 54 0.00 -8.35 13.61
CA GLN A 54 1.18 -8.01 12.81
C GLN A 54 0.83 -7.73 11.35
N SER A 55 -0.04 -8.55 10.74
CA SER A 55 -0.47 -8.33 9.36
C SER A 55 -1.15 -6.96 9.19
N PHE A 56 -2.07 -6.61 10.11
CA PHE A 56 -2.71 -5.30 10.11
C PHE A 56 -1.71 -4.15 10.35
N LEU A 57 -0.71 -4.33 11.22
CA LEU A 57 0.33 -3.33 11.46
C LEU A 57 1.15 -3.08 10.20
N PHE A 58 1.57 -4.13 9.48
CA PHE A 58 2.33 -3.98 8.24
C PHE A 58 1.52 -3.31 7.14
N GLU A 59 0.24 -3.65 6.97
CA GLU A 59 -0.64 -2.98 6.01
C GLU A 59 -0.77 -1.47 6.31
N ASN A 60 -0.99 -1.11 7.57
CA ASN A 60 -1.10 0.29 7.98
C ASN A 60 0.23 1.04 7.82
N GLN A 61 1.36 0.41 8.18
CA GLN A 61 2.67 1.00 7.99
C GLN A 61 2.97 1.23 6.51
N ALA A 62 2.67 0.25 5.66
CA ALA A 62 2.86 0.36 4.22
C ALA A 62 2.01 1.50 3.61
N ARG A 63 0.74 1.63 4.00
CA ARG A 63 -0.10 2.78 3.60
C ARG A 63 0.50 4.11 4.04
N ALA A 64 0.91 4.22 5.31
CA ALA A 64 1.52 5.44 5.83
C ALA A 64 2.83 5.80 5.11
N MET A 65 3.59 4.81 4.66
CA MET A 65 4.78 5.02 3.83
C MET A 65 4.41 5.56 2.45
N VAL A 66 3.42 4.97 1.76
CA VAL A 66 2.94 5.45 0.46
C VAL A 66 2.38 6.87 0.55
N ASP A 67 1.60 7.18 1.58
CA ASP A 67 1.06 8.53 1.81
C ASP A 67 2.16 9.59 2.03
N ARG A 68 3.33 9.17 2.52
CA ARG A 68 4.53 10.01 2.70
C ARG A 68 5.49 10.01 1.51
N GLY A 69 5.11 9.39 0.39
CA GLY A 69 5.89 9.38 -0.85
C GLY A 69 6.36 8.00 -1.31
N GLY A 70 6.17 6.96 -0.50
CA GLY A 70 6.44 5.57 -0.86
C GLY A 70 7.91 5.31 -1.23
N ILE A 71 8.11 4.32 -2.10
CA ILE A 71 9.41 3.95 -2.69
C ILE A 71 9.46 4.24 -4.20
N GLY A 72 8.39 4.81 -4.77
CA GLY A 72 8.30 5.25 -6.17
C GLY A 72 7.71 4.23 -7.13
N LEU A 73 7.12 3.14 -6.64
CA LEU A 73 6.52 2.11 -7.51
C LEU A 73 5.16 2.52 -8.07
N ALA A 74 4.37 3.33 -7.37
CA ALA A 74 3.06 3.78 -7.85
C ALA A 74 3.16 4.41 -9.24
N GLU A 75 4.17 5.23 -9.51
CA GLU A 75 4.34 5.81 -10.84
C GLU A 75 4.61 4.76 -11.93
N GLN A 76 5.40 3.72 -11.60
CA GLN A 76 5.66 2.63 -12.55
C GLN A 76 4.40 1.81 -12.83
N PHE A 77 3.56 1.60 -11.81
CA PHE A 77 2.28 0.93 -11.97
C PHE A 77 1.31 1.74 -12.84
N VAL A 78 1.20 3.05 -12.63
CA VAL A 78 0.38 3.92 -13.50
C VAL A 78 0.84 3.81 -14.96
N ARG A 79 2.14 3.97 -15.21
CA ARG A 79 2.72 3.86 -16.57
C ARG A 79 2.47 2.49 -17.21
N SER A 80 2.42 1.42 -16.41
CA SER A 80 2.16 0.07 -16.89
C SER A 80 0.69 -0.13 -17.24
N MET A 81 -0.23 0.39 -16.43
CA MET A 81 -1.67 0.37 -16.69
C MET A 81 -2.08 1.17 -17.93
N GLU A 82 -1.31 2.21 -18.28
CA GLU A 82 -1.52 2.97 -19.53
C GLU A 82 -1.09 2.23 -20.79
N ARG A 83 -0.15 1.27 -20.66
CA ARG A 83 0.37 0.47 -21.77
C ARG A 83 -0.40 -0.82 -22.01
N MET A 84 -1.27 -1.19 -21.08
CA MET A 84 -2.07 -2.41 -21.14
C MET A 84 -3.35 -2.12 -21.95
N PRO A 85 -3.57 -2.78 -23.10
CA PRO A 85 -4.71 -2.52 -23.98
C PRO A 85 -6.06 -2.94 -23.37
#